data_AF-A0A7Y4LZT8-F1
#
_entry.id   AF-A0A7Y4LZT8-F1
#
_cell.length_a   1.000
_cell.length_b   1.000
_cell.length_c   1.000
_cell.angle_alpha   90.00
_cell.angle_beta   90.00
_cell.angle_gamma   90.00
#
_symmetry.space_group_name_H-M   'P 1'
#
loop_
_entity.id
_entity.type
_entity.pdbx_description
1 polymer ?
#
loop_
_entity_poly.entity_id
_entity_poly.type
_entity_poly.pdbx_seq_one_letter_code
_entity_poly.pdbx_strand_id
1 'polypeptide(L)'
;GWWREGFQVLSGAEPVTLKWASYAERDAEGLLDSRDGFSLMLGGTFFSYRSYPHVTGHVASAYCTSPFIKAGQSAFCLVWDGIIFPRLYYVDRCGARFIQCLFPLIGHVYAATGDHFGPYANTKRSNWDLGVAGKLMAYIALGSADEDIITVFRELYEERFAVDAEYARGYHAESGVESSIAAIHDFFHASALRLKGKRPEDVLASFHCFLEHLLVREMTAVLQRHSSSPGSRNLCIVGGCGLNIKWNSALRASGLFDAVWVPPFPNDSGAAIGAACSAMAADRGFVP
;
A
#
# COMPACT_ATOMS: atom_id res chain seq x y z
N GLY A 1 10.63 5.42 15.59
CA GLY A 1 10.42 4.10 14.99
C GLY A 1 11.63 3.74 14.14
N TRP A 2 11.82 2.45 13.85
CA TRP A 2 12.81 1.85 12.92
C TRP A 2 13.08 2.60 11.59
N TRP A 3 12.18 3.49 11.13
CA TRP A 3 12.37 4.33 9.95
C TRP A 3 13.16 5.63 10.17
N ARG A 4 13.42 6.08 11.42
CA ARG A 4 14.03 7.40 11.71
C ARG A 4 15.51 7.37 12.12
N GLU A 5 15.96 6.27 12.68
CA GLU A 5 17.31 6.16 13.26
C GLU A 5 18.02 4.96 12.65
N GLY A 6 19.22 5.20 12.08
CA GLY A 6 20.15 4.21 11.55
C GLY A 6 19.97 2.79 12.10
N PHE A 7 19.64 1.79 11.27
CA PHE A 7 19.76 0.39 11.63
C PHE A 7 21.25 0.06 11.76
N GLN A 8 21.70 -0.05 13.00
CA GLN A 8 23.06 -0.48 13.30
C GLN A 8 23.14 -1.99 13.08
N VAL A 9 23.95 -2.38 12.11
CA VAL A 9 24.33 -3.78 11.89
C VAL A 9 25.76 -3.98 12.33
N LEU A 10 26.08 -5.21 12.73
CA LEU A 10 27.47 -5.61 12.89
C LEU A 10 28.02 -5.99 11.51
N SER A 11 29.01 -5.23 11.06
CA SER A 11 29.86 -5.54 9.92
C SER A 11 31.08 -6.26 10.48
N GLY A 12 30.97 -7.59 10.65
CA GLY A 12 31.89 -8.37 11.49
C GLY A 12 31.82 -8.00 12.97
N ALA A 13 32.86 -7.32 13.47
CA ALA A 13 32.93 -6.86 14.87
C ALA A 13 32.64 -5.35 15.01
N GLU A 14 32.59 -4.59 13.92
CA GLU A 14 32.38 -3.15 13.96
C GLU A 14 30.90 -2.79 13.70
N PRO A 15 30.32 -1.88 14.51
CA PRO A 15 29.00 -1.36 14.24
C PRO A 15 29.04 -0.44 13.01
N VAL A 16 28.22 -0.75 12.00
CA VAL A 16 28.02 0.08 10.81
C VAL A 16 26.59 0.57 10.78
N THR A 17 26.42 1.87 10.53
CA THR A 17 25.11 2.45 10.27
C THR A 17 24.81 2.33 8.78
N LEU A 18 23.86 1.47 8.43
CA LEU A 18 23.43 1.37 7.03
C LEU A 18 22.68 2.64 6.64
N LYS A 19 22.98 3.16 5.44
CA LYS A 19 22.15 4.13 4.74
C LYS A 19 21.10 3.37 3.94
N TRP A 20 19.83 3.76 4.04
CA TRP A 20 18.75 3.21 3.21
C TRP A 20 17.94 4.32 2.52
N ALA A 21 17.26 3.96 1.44
CA ALA A 21 16.32 4.81 0.73
C ALA A 21 14.98 4.91 1.48
N SER A 22 14.22 5.96 1.20
CA SER A 22 12.96 6.28 1.89
C SER A 22 11.86 5.25 1.63
N TYR A 23 10.75 5.33 2.37
CA TYR A 23 9.61 4.44 2.13
C TYR A 23 8.96 4.66 0.74
N ALA A 24 8.92 5.90 0.26
CA ALA A 24 8.42 6.26 -1.07
C ALA A 24 9.50 7.01 -1.88
N GLU A 25 9.33 7.02 -3.21
CA GLU A 25 10.11 7.81 -4.16
C GLU A 25 9.99 9.32 -3.90
N ARG A 26 11.02 10.08 -4.31
CA ARG A 26 11.09 11.54 -4.05
C ARG A 26 10.36 12.37 -5.10
N ASP A 27 10.32 11.87 -6.32
CA ASP A 27 9.64 12.48 -7.46
C ASP A 27 9.01 11.37 -8.33
N ALA A 28 8.17 11.77 -9.28
CA ALA A 28 7.31 10.83 -10.00
C ALA A 28 8.05 9.87 -10.95
N GLU A 29 9.28 10.19 -11.35
CA GLU A 29 10.09 9.39 -12.29
C GLU A 29 11.24 8.66 -11.57
N GLY A 30 11.65 9.13 -10.39
CA GLY A 30 12.73 8.59 -9.57
C GLY A 30 12.40 7.30 -8.81
N LEU A 31 11.47 6.47 -9.31
CA LEU A 31 11.12 5.21 -8.64
C LEU A 31 12.34 4.28 -8.52
N LEU A 32 13.20 4.23 -9.53
CA LEU A 32 14.39 3.37 -9.54
C LEU A 32 15.65 4.03 -8.95
N ASP A 33 15.53 5.22 -8.35
CA ASP A 33 16.68 5.89 -7.74
C ASP A 33 17.12 5.15 -6.48
N SER A 34 18.37 4.67 -6.48
CA SER A 34 18.97 4.04 -5.32
C SER A 34 19.67 5.04 -4.40
N ARG A 35 19.72 4.67 -3.13
CA ARG A 35 20.70 5.19 -2.18
C ARG A 35 21.83 4.18 -2.07
N ASP A 36 23.00 4.58 -2.58
CA ASP A 36 24.17 3.72 -2.58
C ASP A 36 24.92 3.79 -1.25
N GLY A 37 25.48 2.66 -0.85
CA GLY A 37 26.30 2.51 0.33
C GLY A 37 27.50 1.59 0.09
N PHE A 38 28.47 1.71 0.99
CA PHE A 38 29.71 0.95 0.98
C PHE A 38 30.00 0.40 2.38
N SER A 39 30.96 -0.51 2.48
CA SER A 39 31.44 -1.09 3.74
C SER A 39 30.50 -2.06 4.47
N LEU A 40 29.62 -2.77 3.74
CA LEU A 40 28.89 -3.91 4.30
C LEU A 40 29.79 -5.15 4.26
N MET A 41 30.28 -5.64 5.41
CA MET A 41 31.13 -6.82 5.49
C MET A 41 30.29 -8.09 5.63
N LEU A 42 30.44 -9.00 4.68
CA LEU A 42 29.84 -10.32 4.71
C LEU A 42 30.94 -11.36 4.52
N GLY A 43 31.09 -12.28 5.48
CA GLY A 43 32.11 -13.34 5.40
C GLY A 43 33.55 -12.81 5.28
N GLY A 44 33.88 -11.68 5.93
CA GLY A 44 35.22 -11.07 5.88
C GLY A 44 35.52 -10.25 4.62
N THR A 45 34.56 -10.12 3.70
CA THR A 45 34.70 -9.34 2.45
C THR A 45 33.77 -8.13 2.51
N PHE A 46 34.25 -6.96 2.07
CA PHE A 46 33.44 -5.75 2.00
C PHE A 46 32.70 -5.64 0.67
N PHE A 47 31.41 -5.32 0.74
CA PHE A 47 30.53 -5.14 -0.41
C PHE A 47 29.98 -3.72 -0.48
N SER A 48 29.86 -3.20 -1.69
CA SER A 48 28.94 -2.10 -2.01
C SER A 48 27.51 -2.62 -2.03
N TYR A 49 26.56 -1.79 -1.68
CA TYR A 49 25.15 -2.14 -1.71
C TYR A 49 24.30 -0.96 -2.22
N ARG A 50 23.14 -1.29 -2.77
CA ARG A 50 22.11 -0.32 -3.16
C ARG A 50 20.87 -0.53 -2.33
N SER A 51 20.26 0.55 -1.86
CA SER A 51 18.96 0.53 -1.20
C SER A 51 17.97 1.30 -2.06
N TYR A 52 16.80 0.72 -2.30
CA TYR A 52 15.74 1.33 -3.11
C TYR A 52 14.56 1.70 -2.22
N PRO A 53 13.72 2.66 -2.63
CA PRO A 53 12.52 2.95 -1.87
C PRO A 53 11.64 1.72 -1.66
N HIS A 54 10.95 1.65 -0.52
CA HIS A 54 10.13 0.48 -0.17
C HIS A 54 9.08 0.18 -1.26
N VAL A 55 8.38 1.21 -1.72
CA VAL A 55 7.42 1.10 -2.83
C VAL A 55 8.04 0.64 -4.15
N THR A 56 9.32 0.96 -4.41
CA THR A 56 10.04 0.48 -5.60
C THR A 56 10.15 -1.04 -5.57
N GLY A 57 10.50 -1.61 -4.42
CA GLY A 57 10.55 -3.06 -4.26
C GLY A 57 9.20 -3.73 -4.51
N HIS A 58 8.11 -3.13 -4.02
CA HIS A 58 6.74 -3.59 -4.30
C HIS A 58 6.41 -3.53 -5.80
N VAL A 59 6.62 -2.39 -6.45
CA VAL A 59 6.35 -2.25 -7.89
C VAL A 59 7.19 -3.21 -8.72
N ALA A 60 8.49 -3.27 -8.46
CA ALA A 60 9.43 -4.08 -9.22
C ALA A 60 9.15 -5.58 -9.05
N SER A 61 8.94 -6.06 -7.81
CA SER A 61 8.61 -7.47 -7.58
C SER A 61 7.29 -7.86 -8.25
N ALA A 62 6.26 -7.02 -8.18
CA ALA A 62 4.96 -7.32 -8.76
C ALA A 62 5.04 -7.38 -10.30
N TYR A 63 5.65 -6.40 -10.95
CA TYR A 63 5.74 -6.35 -12.40
C TYR A 63 6.71 -7.40 -12.97
N CYS A 64 7.92 -7.55 -12.40
CA CYS A 64 8.91 -8.53 -12.87
C CYS A 64 8.45 -9.98 -12.75
N THR A 65 7.52 -10.27 -11.84
CA THR A 65 6.97 -11.62 -11.66
C THR A 65 5.61 -11.82 -12.31
N SER A 66 5.07 -10.77 -12.94
CA SER A 66 3.78 -10.83 -13.64
C SER A 66 3.89 -11.59 -14.97
N PRO A 67 2.79 -12.15 -15.49
CA PRO A 67 2.75 -12.61 -16.87
C PRO A 67 2.87 -11.46 -17.89
N PHE A 68 2.62 -10.21 -17.46
CA PHE A 68 2.60 -9.03 -18.34
C PHE A 68 3.99 -8.70 -18.87
N ILE A 69 5.01 -8.70 -18.00
CA ILE A 69 6.40 -8.43 -18.44
C ILE A 69 6.87 -9.49 -19.45
N LYS A 70 6.52 -10.76 -19.22
CA LYS A 70 6.81 -11.87 -20.13
C LYS A 70 6.14 -11.68 -21.49
N ALA A 71 4.91 -11.16 -21.51
CA ALA A 71 4.19 -10.79 -22.73
C ALA A 71 4.64 -9.44 -23.34
N GLY A 72 5.52 -8.71 -22.67
CA GLY A 72 5.95 -7.36 -23.09
C GLY A 72 4.87 -6.30 -22.97
N GLN A 73 3.86 -6.54 -22.13
CA GLN A 73 2.75 -5.63 -21.90
C GLN A 73 3.03 -4.76 -20.67
N SER A 74 2.64 -3.49 -20.75
CA SER A 74 2.61 -2.60 -19.59
C SER A 74 1.51 -2.98 -18.61
N ALA A 75 1.59 -2.44 -17.40
CA ALA A 75 0.60 -2.60 -16.37
C ALA A 75 0.51 -1.36 -15.49
N PHE A 76 -0.68 -1.12 -14.95
CA PHE A 76 -0.81 -0.32 -13.74
C PHE A 76 -0.33 -1.15 -12.55
N CYS A 77 0.27 -0.52 -11.56
CA CYS A 77 0.64 -1.17 -10.30
C CYS A 77 0.03 -0.39 -9.14
N LEU A 78 -0.93 -1.00 -8.43
CA LEU A 78 -1.50 -0.48 -7.20
C LEU A 78 -0.68 -0.97 -6.02
N VAL A 79 -0.03 -0.03 -5.32
CA VAL A 79 0.70 -0.29 -4.07
C VAL A 79 -0.10 0.29 -2.91
N TRP A 80 -0.61 -0.55 -2.02
CA TRP A 80 -1.26 -0.09 -0.80
C TRP A 80 -0.74 -0.88 0.41
N ASP A 81 -0.01 -0.17 1.26
CA ASP A 81 0.74 -0.77 2.37
C ASP A 81 0.49 -0.02 3.68
N GLY A 82 0.98 -0.58 4.79
CA GLY A 82 0.57 -0.19 6.15
C GLY A 82 0.64 1.31 6.44
N ILE A 83 1.68 2.00 5.98
CA ILE A 83 1.92 3.40 6.32
C ILE A 83 1.80 4.36 5.13
N ILE A 84 1.26 3.93 3.99
CA ILE A 84 1.08 4.79 2.81
C ILE A 84 -0.34 4.78 2.32
N PHE A 85 -0.73 5.89 1.70
CA PHE A 85 -1.92 5.95 0.87
C PHE A 85 -1.79 4.96 -0.30
N PRO A 86 -2.91 4.47 -0.86
CA PRO A 86 -2.89 3.66 -2.08
C PRO A 86 -2.28 4.45 -3.24
N ARG A 87 -1.11 4.03 -3.71
CA ARG A 87 -0.36 4.67 -4.80
C ARG A 87 -0.58 3.89 -6.09
N LEU A 88 -0.90 4.61 -7.17
CA LEU A 88 -0.99 4.03 -8.50
C LEU A 88 0.24 4.42 -9.33
N TYR A 89 0.86 3.42 -9.94
CA TYR A 89 1.96 3.58 -10.89
C TYR A 89 1.54 3.05 -12.26
N TYR A 90 2.18 3.55 -13.30
CA TYR A 90 2.20 2.92 -14.61
C TYR A 90 3.60 2.38 -14.88
N VAL A 91 3.70 1.11 -15.26
CA VAL A 91 4.95 0.39 -15.44
C VAL A 91 4.99 -0.21 -16.84
N ASP A 92 6.10 -0.01 -17.53
CA ASP A 92 6.42 -0.66 -18.80
C ASP A 92 7.87 -1.14 -18.80
N ARG A 93 8.40 -1.51 -19.96
CA ARG A 93 9.80 -2.00 -20.08
C ARG A 93 10.84 -0.91 -19.83
N CYS A 94 10.49 0.35 -20.10
CA CYS A 94 11.38 1.49 -20.00
C CYS A 94 11.50 1.99 -18.56
N GLY A 95 10.45 1.81 -17.76
CA GLY A 95 10.49 2.22 -16.36
C GLY A 95 9.11 2.18 -15.70
N ALA A 96 9.01 2.92 -14.60
CA ALA A 96 7.79 3.06 -13.84
C ALA A 96 7.60 4.52 -13.45
N ARG A 97 6.38 5.00 -13.58
CA ARG A 97 6.00 6.38 -13.30
C ARG A 97 4.86 6.42 -12.29
N PHE A 98 5.01 7.26 -11.26
CA PHE A 98 3.94 7.55 -10.32
C PHE A 98 2.81 8.32 -11.01
N ILE A 99 1.57 7.88 -10.81
CA ILE A 99 0.37 8.54 -11.35
C ILE A 99 -0.23 9.45 -10.29
N GLN A 100 -0.69 8.88 -9.19
CA GLN A 100 -1.24 9.60 -8.04
C GLN A 100 -1.51 8.64 -6.86
N CYS A 101 -1.75 9.20 -5.68
CA CYS A 101 -2.47 8.48 -4.63
C CYS A 101 -3.98 8.47 -4.94
N LEU A 102 -4.68 7.38 -4.62
CA LEU A 102 -6.13 7.26 -4.89
C LEU A 102 -6.98 8.00 -3.85
N PHE A 103 -6.65 7.88 -2.56
CA PHE A 103 -7.35 8.51 -1.45
C PHE A 103 -6.45 8.57 -0.20
N PRO A 104 -6.70 9.48 0.78
CA PRO A 104 -5.79 9.70 1.90
C PRO A 104 -6.07 8.78 3.10
N LEU A 105 -6.12 7.47 2.88
CA LEU A 105 -6.19 6.46 3.95
C LEU A 105 -5.02 5.50 3.83
N ILE A 106 -4.15 5.48 4.84
CA ILE A 106 -3.04 4.52 4.90
C ILE A 106 -3.56 3.11 5.16
N GLY A 107 -2.81 2.07 4.76
CA GLY A 107 -3.26 0.68 4.91
C GLY A 107 -3.61 0.28 6.35
N HIS A 108 -2.99 0.92 7.34
CA HIS A 108 -3.30 0.75 8.76
C HIS A 108 -4.78 0.96 9.09
N VAL A 109 -5.51 1.75 8.30
CA VAL A 109 -6.95 2.01 8.50
C VAL A 109 -7.76 0.73 8.69
N TYR A 110 -7.37 -0.36 8.00
CA TYR A 110 -8.07 -1.62 8.06
C TYR A 110 -7.85 -2.35 9.40
N ALA A 111 -6.63 -2.36 9.94
CA ALA A 111 -6.38 -2.92 11.27
C ALA A 111 -7.01 -2.03 12.37
N ALA A 112 -6.87 -0.71 12.22
CA ALA A 112 -7.36 0.27 13.19
C ALA A 112 -8.89 0.21 13.37
N THR A 113 -9.68 -0.21 12.38
CA THR A 113 -11.12 -0.40 12.59
C THR A 113 -11.42 -1.46 13.66
N GLY A 114 -10.59 -2.50 13.74
CA GLY A 114 -10.68 -3.56 14.76
C GLY A 114 -10.36 -3.07 16.17
N ASP A 115 -9.55 -2.01 16.31
CA ASP A 115 -9.27 -1.39 17.61
C ASP A 115 -10.48 -0.66 18.19
N HIS A 116 -11.40 -0.21 17.33
CA HIS A 116 -12.59 0.55 17.74
C HIS A 116 -13.88 -0.28 17.73
N PHE A 117 -13.94 -1.34 16.91
CA PHE A 117 -15.12 -2.18 16.77
C PHE A 117 -14.78 -3.66 16.91
N GLY A 118 -15.65 -4.39 17.61
CA GLY A 118 -15.59 -5.85 17.66
C GLY A 118 -14.63 -6.39 18.71
N PRO A 119 -14.27 -7.68 18.62
CA PRO A 119 -13.59 -8.41 19.69
C PRO A 119 -12.09 -8.06 19.82
N TYR A 120 -11.54 -7.32 18.85
CA TYR A 120 -10.15 -6.91 18.82
C TYR A 120 -9.94 -5.50 19.41
N ALA A 121 -10.99 -4.91 19.99
CA ALA A 121 -10.95 -3.55 20.50
C ALA A 121 -9.81 -3.36 21.52
N ASN A 122 -8.91 -2.42 21.22
CA ASN A 122 -7.73 -2.15 22.03
C ASN A 122 -7.67 -0.67 22.42
N THR A 123 -8.10 -0.38 23.66
CA THR A 123 -8.14 0.98 24.21
C THR A 123 -6.75 1.58 24.42
N LYS A 124 -5.70 0.76 24.52
CA LYS A 124 -4.33 1.24 24.74
C LYS A 124 -3.68 1.77 23.46
N ARG A 125 -4.18 1.38 22.27
CA ARG A 125 -3.72 1.85 20.94
C ARG A 125 -2.20 1.83 20.74
N SER A 126 -1.46 1.06 21.55
CA SER A 126 -0.04 1.27 21.77
C SER A 126 0.86 0.34 20.96
N ASN A 127 0.31 -0.63 20.23
CA ASN A 127 1.08 -1.56 19.40
C ASN A 127 0.37 -1.82 18.08
N TRP A 128 1.13 -1.69 16.99
CA TRP A 128 0.74 -2.15 15.66
C TRP A 128 0.61 -3.67 15.67
N ASP A 129 -0.58 -4.21 15.95
CA ASP A 129 -0.84 -5.65 15.78
C ASP A 129 -1.12 -5.94 14.30
N LEU A 130 -0.04 -6.22 13.57
CA LEU A 130 -0.07 -6.61 12.16
C LEU A 130 -0.89 -7.89 11.90
N GLY A 131 -1.18 -8.69 12.94
CA GLY A 131 -1.99 -9.90 12.84
C GLY A 131 -3.51 -9.68 12.86
N VAL A 132 -3.98 -8.47 13.21
CA VAL A 132 -5.42 -8.19 13.31
C VAL A 132 -6.10 -8.18 11.95
N ALA A 133 -5.46 -7.65 10.90
CA ALA A 133 -6.07 -7.49 9.59
C ALA A 133 -6.63 -8.82 9.01
N GLY A 134 -5.85 -9.90 9.08
CA GLY A 134 -6.30 -11.22 8.62
C GLY A 134 -7.44 -11.80 9.47
N LYS A 135 -7.39 -11.60 10.79
CA LYS A 135 -8.46 -12.01 11.71
C LYS A 135 -9.75 -11.22 11.42
N LEU A 136 -9.62 -9.94 11.14
CA LEU A 136 -10.73 -9.06 10.78
C LEU A 136 -11.42 -9.54 9.49
N MET A 137 -10.65 -9.88 8.45
CA MET A 137 -11.20 -10.42 7.20
C MET A 137 -12.02 -11.71 7.42
N ALA A 138 -11.61 -12.55 8.36
CA ALA A 138 -12.38 -13.73 8.74
C ALA A 138 -13.63 -13.35 9.55
N TYR A 139 -13.48 -12.42 10.51
CA TYR A 139 -14.54 -12.00 11.41
C TYR A 139 -15.72 -11.33 10.69
N ILE A 140 -15.47 -10.53 9.65
CA ILE A 140 -16.55 -9.88 8.87
C ILE A 140 -17.49 -10.88 8.20
N ALA A 141 -17.13 -12.15 8.09
CA ALA A 141 -18.03 -13.20 7.59
C ALA A 141 -19.19 -13.52 8.55
N LEU A 142 -19.12 -13.09 9.81
CA LEU A 142 -20.20 -13.23 10.80
C LEU A 142 -21.26 -12.12 10.68
N GLY A 143 -20.92 -11.03 9.99
CA GLY A 143 -21.79 -9.88 9.78
C GLY A 143 -22.33 -9.82 8.36
N SER A 144 -23.13 -8.79 8.10
CA SER A 144 -23.58 -8.41 6.78
C SER A 144 -23.36 -6.91 6.58
N ALA A 145 -22.94 -6.53 5.39
CA ALA A 145 -22.82 -5.12 5.05
C ALA A 145 -24.21 -4.46 5.07
N ASP A 146 -24.29 -3.29 5.72
CA ASP A 146 -25.48 -2.47 5.88
C ASP A 146 -25.23 -1.11 5.21
N GLU A 147 -26.06 -0.76 4.24
CA GLU A 147 -25.91 0.47 3.44
C GLU A 147 -26.02 1.75 4.28
N ASP A 148 -26.79 1.73 5.38
CA ASP A 148 -26.86 2.89 6.28
C ASP A 148 -25.52 3.09 7.00
N ILE A 149 -24.86 1.99 7.38
CA ILE A 149 -23.53 2.04 8.01
C ILE A 149 -22.48 2.50 6.99
N ILE A 150 -22.52 1.98 5.76
CA ILE A 150 -21.65 2.41 4.66
C ILE A 150 -21.81 3.92 4.41
N THR A 151 -23.05 4.42 4.45
CA THR A 151 -23.36 5.84 4.29
C THR A 151 -22.73 6.69 5.40
N VAL A 152 -22.80 6.25 6.66
CA VAL A 152 -22.13 6.92 7.78
C VAL A 152 -20.62 7.03 7.55
N PHE A 153 -19.96 5.94 7.14
CA PHE A 153 -18.52 5.97 6.85
C PHE A 153 -18.18 6.89 5.68
N ARG A 154 -19.02 6.91 4.64
CA ARG A 154 -18.84 7.78 3.48
C ARG A 154 -18.95 9.26 3.85
N GLU A 155 -19.97 9.65 4.58
CA GLU A 155 -20.16 11.04 5.03
C GLU A 155 -18.99 11.48 5.92
N LEU A 156 -18.59 10.67 6.90
CA LEU A 156 -17.45 10.99 7.76
C LEU A 156 -16.13 11.03 6.99
N TYR A 157 -15.98 10.21 5.95
CA TYR A 157 -14.83 10.27 5.06
C TYR A 157 -14.82 11.58 4.27
N GLU A 158 -15.95 11.98 3.70
CA GLU A 158 -16.09 13.22 2.96
C GLU A 158 -15.83 14.45 3.85
N GLU A 159 -16.35 14.46 5.08
CA GLU A 159 -16.13 15.54 6.05
C GLU A 159 -14.66 15.69 6.48
N ARG A 160 -13.90 14.59 6.59
CA ARG A 160 -12.58 14.59 7.26
C ARG A 160 -11.40 14.45 6.32
N PHE A 161 -11.61 13.84 5.17
CA PHE A 161 -10.54 13.43 4.27
C PHE A 161 -10.71 13.93 2.83
N ALA A 162 -11.92 14.27 2.39
CA ALA A 162 -12.13 14.69 0.99
C ALA A 162 -11.67 16.13 0.69
N VAL A 163 -11.12 16.85 1.67
CA VAL A 163 -10.60 18.19 1.47
C VAL A 163 -9.20 18.13 0.82
N ASP A 164 -9.26 18.21 -0.50
CA ASP A 164 -8.29 18.59 -1.53
C ASP A 164 -7.22 17.60 -2.02
N ALA A 165 -7.23 17.42 -3.34
CA ALA A 165 -6.27 16.64 -4.13
C ALA A 165 -4.82 17.16 -4.02
N GLU A 166 -4.64 18.36 -3.46
CA GLU A 166 -3.34 18.91 -3.07
C GLU A 166 -2.68 18.17 -1.90
N TYR A 167 -3.46 17.69 -0.91
CA TYR A 167 -2.91 16.96 0.25
C TYR A 167 -2.24 15.64 -0.15
N ALA A 168 -2.81 14.95 -1.17
CA ALA A 168 -2.25 13.72 -1.72
C ALA A 168 -0.95 13.93 -2.52
N ARG A 169 -0.74 15.14 -3.09
CA ARG A 169 0.47 15.49 -3.86
C ARG A 169 1.66 15.86 -2.98
N GLY A 170 1.41 16.42 -1.79
CA GLY A 170 2.44 16.76 -0.79
C GLY A 170 2.75 15.67 0.23
N TYR A 171 2.07 14.51 0.16
CA TYR A 171 2.23 13.44 1.13
C TYR A 171 3.62 12.80 1.05
N HIS A 172 4.44 13.07 2.06
CA HIS A 172 5.70 12.38 2.29
C HIS A 172 5.47 11.27 3.31
N ALA A 173 5.55 10.02 2.85
CA ALA A 173 5.16 8.82 3.61
C ALA A 173 5.69 8.83 5.05
N GLU A 174 6.96 9.21 5.26
CA GLU A 174 7.62 9.12 6.57
C GLU A 174 7.28 10.24 7.56
N SER A 175 6.91 11.43 7.08
CA SER A 175 6.60 12.58 7.94
C SER A 175 5.10 12.76 8.19
N GLY A 176 4.26 12.11 7.38
CA GLY A 176 2.80 12.13 7.51
C GLY A 176 2.20 10.97 8.31
N VAL A 177 2.99 9.96 8.71
CA VAL A 177 2.47 8.73 9.35
C VAL A 177 1.69 9.04 10.62
N GLU A 178 2.30 9.74 11.58
CA GLU A 178 1.68 9.98 12.88
C GLU A 178 0.39 10.81 12.76
N SER A 179 0.38 11.81 11.88
CA SER A 179 -0.81 12.61 11.59
C SER A 179 -1.91 11.77 10.91
N SER A 180 -1.54 10.86 10.02
CA SER A 180 -2.50 9.97 9.33
C SER A 180 -3.15 9.00 10.31
N ILE A 181 -2.37 8.44 11.24
CA ILE A 181 -2.87 7.56 12.30
C ILE A 181 -3.84 8.31 13.21
N ALA A 182 -3.47 9.52 13.64
CA ALA A 182 -4.36 10.35 14.47
C ALA A 182 -5.69 10.61 13.76
N ALA A 183 -5.66 11.04 12.50
CA ALA A 183 -6.86 11.27 11.70
C ALA A 183 -7.73 10.00 11.54
N ILE A 184 -7.11 8.83 11.37
CA ILE A 184 -7.81 7.54 11.31
C ILE A 184 -8.52 7.22 12.62
N HIS A 185 -7.85 7.38 13.77
CA HIS A 185 -8.49 7.12 15.05
C HIS A 185 -9.60 8.12 15.37
N ASP A 186 -9.46 9.39 14.97
CA ASP A 186 -10.51 10.41 15.12
C ASP A 186 -11.72 10.09 14.24
N PHE A 187 -11.49 9.62 13.01
CA PHE A 187 -12.54 9.13 12.11
C PHE A 187 -13.32 7.96 12.72
N PHE A 188 -12.64 6.96 13.28
CA PHE A 188 -13.32 5.83 13.92
C PHE A 188 -13.98 6.21 15.24
N HIS A 189 -13.42 7.17 15.99
CA HIS A 189 -14.08 7.69 17.18
C HIS A 189 -15.42 8.37 16.83
N ALA A 190 -15.44 9.22 15.80
CA ALA A 190 -16.67 9.82 15.29
C ALA A 190 -17.65 8.77 14.75
N SER A 191 -17.14 7.74 14.06
CA SER A 191 -17.95 6.61 13.57
C SER A 191 -18.62 5.85 14.72
N ALA A 192 -17.88 5.58 15.79
CA ALA A 192 -18.40 4.85 16.95
C ALA A 192 -19.54 5.59 17.66
N LEU A 193 -19.51 6.93 17.67
CA LEU A 193 -20.61 7.75 18.20
C LEU A 193 -21.89 7.62 17.36
N ARG A 194 -21.75 7.60 16.02
CA ARG A 194 -22.88 7.51 15.08
C ARG A 194 -23.44 6.08 14.94
N LEU A 195 -22.63 5.06 15.17
CA LEU A 195 -22.97 3.66 14.99
C LEU A 195 -23.31 2.93 16.31
N LYS A 196 -23.62 3.70 17.37
CA LYS A 196 -23.93 3.14 18.69
C LYS A 196 -25.10 2.16 18.62
N GLY A 197 -24.90 0.95 19.13
CA GLY A 197 -25.92 -0.10 19.16
C GLY A 197 -25.99 -0.96 17.89
N LYS A 198 -25.25 -0.63 16.83
CA LYS A 198 -25.06 -1.55 15.69
C LYS A 198 -24.16 -2.72 16.10
N ARG A 199 -24.40 -3.90 15.51
CA ARG A 199 -23.59 -5.09 15.75
C ARG A 199 -22.16 -4.88 15.22
N PRO A 200 -21.12 -5.18 16.00
CA PRO A 200 -19.74 -4.94 15.57
C PRO A 200 -19.35 -5.64 14.27
N GLU A 201 -19.79 -6.87 14.06
CA GLU A 201 -19.55 -7.64 12.83
C GLU A 201 -20.19 -7.00 11.59
N ASP A 202 -21.38 -6.40 11.73
CA ASP A 202 -22.06 -5.67 10.65
C ASP A 202 -21.33 -4.34 10.37
N VAL A 203 -20.86 -3.64 11.41
CA VAL A 203 -20.05 -2.43 11.27
C VAL A 203 -18.74 -2.70 10.52
N LEU A 204 -18.02 -3.74 10.91
CA LEU A 204 -16.74 -4.12 10.30
C LEU A 204 -16.93 -4.62 8.85
N ALA A 205 -17.98 -5.40 8.58
CA ALA A 205 -18.33 -5.82 7.22
C ALA A 205 -18.68 -4.61 6.34
N SER A 206 -19.46 -3.67 6.87
CA SER A 206 -19.83 -2.43 6.17
C SER A 206 -18.60 -1.55 5.89
N PHE A 207 -17.69 -1.41 6.86
CA PHE A 207 -16.45 -0.66 6.65
C PHE A 207 -15.56 -1.29 5.57
N HIS A 208 -15.47 -2.62 5.55
CA HIS A 208 -14.76 -3.35 4.51
C HIS A 208 -15.34 -3.08 3.11
N CYS A 209 -16.67 -3.11 2.96
CA CYS A 209 -17.35 -2.76 1.71
C CYS A 209 -17.22 -1.28 1.35
N PHE A 210 -17.22 -0.37 2.33
CA PHE A 210 -16.94 1.05 2.09
C PHE A 210 -15.56 1.26 1.45
N LEU A 211 -14.50 0.63 1.98
CA LEU A 211 -13.17 0.71 1.39
C LEU A 211 -13.11 0.09 -0.02
N GLU A 212 -13.82 -1.02 -0.24
CA GLU A 212 -13.94 -1.66 -1.56
C GLU A 212 -14.58 -0.70 -2.57
N HIS A 213 -15.71 -0.09 -2.22
CA HIS A 213 -16.42 0.87 -3.06
C HIS A 213 -15.55 2.11 -3.34
N LEU A 214 -14.86 2.63 -2.33
CA LEU A 214 -13.95 3.76 -2.48
C LEU A 214 -12.80 3.42 -3.44
N LEU A 215 -12.20 2.24 -3.29
CA LEU A 215 -11.10 1.79 -4.14
C LEU A 215 -11.52 1.66 -5.62
N VAL A 216 -12.65 1.01 -5.88
CA VAL A 216 -13.17 0.86 -7.24
C VAL A 216 -13.57 2.21 -7.84
N ARG A 217 -14.20 3.09 -7.05
CA ARG A 217 -14.59 4.45 -7.47
C ARG A 217 -13.37 5.28 -7.89
N GLU A 218 -12.36 5.38 -7.03
CA GLU A 218 -11.18 6.20 -7.31
C GLU A 218 -10.35 5.62 -8.46
N MET A 219 -10.23 4.29 -8.54
CA MET A 219 -9.59 3.65 -9.68
C MET A 219 -10.31 3.98 -10.99
N THR A 220 -11.64 3.91 -11.02
CA THR A 220 -12.46 4.28 -12.17
C THR A 220 -12.18 5.72 -12.58
N ALA A 221 -12.21 6.65 -11.62
CA ALA A 221 -12.02 8.07 -11.87
C ALA A 221 -10.62 8.38 -12.42
N VAL A 222 -9.58 7.74 -11.88
CA VAL A 222 -8.20 7.89 -12.36
C VAL A 222 -8.06 7.35 -13.79
N LEU A 223 -8.57 6.16 -14.07
CA LEU A 223 -8.48 5.57 -15.39
C LEU A 223 -9.24 6.37 -16.45
N GLN A 224 -10.37 6.98 -16.10
CA GLN A 224 -11.10 7.90 -16.98
C GLN A 224 -10.26 9.13 -17.33
N ARG A 225 -9.54 9.72 -16.36
CA ARG A 225 -8.64 10.85 -16.59
C ARG A 225 -7.40 10.48 -17.42
N HIS A 226 -6.96 9.22 -17.35
CA HIS A 226 -5.79 8.71 -18.06
C HIS A 226 -6.14 7.78 -19.24
N SER A 227 -7.33 7.95 -19.84
CA SER A 227 -7.87 7.07 -20.90
C SER A 227 -7.03 6.97 -22.18
N SER A 228 -6.01 7.82 -22.34
CA SER A 228 -5.22 7.98 -23.57
C SER A 228 -4.12 6.93 -23.77
N SER A 229 -3.93 5.97 -22.86
CA SER A 229 -2.85 4.98 -22.98
C SER A 229 -3.21 3.87 -23.98
N PRO A 230 -2.48 3.72 -25.10
CA PRO A 230 -2.68 2.60 -26.02
C PRO A 230 -2.21 1.27 -25.40
N GLY A 231 -2.93 0.19 -25.64
CA GLY A 231 -2.55 -1.17 -25.25
C GLY A 231 -3.51 -1.84 -24.26
N SER A 232 -3.14 -3.06 -23.83
CA SER A 232 -3.87 -3.81 -22.80
C SER A 232 -3.78 -3.11 -21.45
N ARG A 233 -4.90 -3.07 -20.74
CA ARG A 233 -5.01 -2.45 -19.43
C ARG A 233 -4.87 -3.51 -18.34
N ASN A 234 -3.63 -3.83 -17.99
CA ASN A 234 -3.31 -4.79 -16.94
C ASN A 234 -3.16 -4.10 -15.57
N LEU A 235 -3.39 -4.85 -14.49
CA LEU A 235 -3.18 -4.40 -13.11
C LEU A 235 -2.33 -5.38 -12.31
N CYS A 236 -1.30 -4.88 -11.66
CA CYS A 236 -0.62 -5.53 -10.55
C CYS A 236 -1.13 -4.95 -9.22
N ILE A 237 -1.40 -5.78 -8.22
CA ILE A 237 -1.77 -5.34 -6.85
C ILE A 237 -0.73 -5.85 -5.86
N VAL A 238 -0.19 -4.93 -5.06
CA VAL A 238 0.91 -5.20 -4.11
C VAL A 238 0.82 -4.26 -2.89
N GLY A 239 1.65 -4.46 -1.88
CA GLY A 239 1.54 -3.92 -0.53
C GLY A 239 0.71 -4.82 0.40
N GLY A 240 0.79 -4.59 1.71
CA GLY A 240 0.06 -5.39 2.71
C GLY A 240 -1.44 -5.50 2.47
N CYS A 241 -2.08 -4.46 1.94
CA CYS A 241 -3.51 -4.48 1.60
C CYS A 241 -3.82 -5.38 0.40
N GLY A 242 -2.83 -5.73 -0.43
CA GLY A 242 -2.96 -6.69 -1.54
C GLY A 242 -3.24 -8.13 -1.10
N LEU A 243 -3.11 -8.44 0.20
CA LEU A 243 -3.57 -9.71 0.78
C LEU A 243 -5.10 -9.82 0.86
N ASN A 244 -5.82 -8.71 0.69
CA ASN A 244 -7.27 -8.69 0.77
C ASN A 244 -7.92 -9.21 -0.52
N ILE A 245 -8.22 -10.50 -0.53
CA ILE A 245 -8.80 -11.19 -1.70
C ILE A 245 -10.17 -10.66 -2.15
N LYS A 246 -10.94 -10.02 -1.27
CA LYS A 246 -12.24 -9.43 -1.62
C LYS A 246 -12.05 -8.17 -2.45
N TRP A 247 -11.16 -7.26 -2.02
CA TRP A 247 -10.79 -6.07 -2.79
C TRP A 247 -10.15 -6.43 -4.14
N ASN A 248 -9.26 -7.43 -4.16
CA ASN A 248 -8.67 -7.94 -5.40
C ASN A 248 -9.76 -8.47 -6.37
N SER A 249 -10.76 -9.19 -5.83
CA SER A 249 -11.87 -9.72 -6.61
C SER A 249 -12.77 -8.62 -7.14
N ALA A 250 -13.05 -7.58 -6.35
CA ALA A 250 -13.84 -6.42 -6.76
C ALA A 250 -13.18 -5.65 -7.91
N LEU A 251 -11.87 -5.39 -7.82
CA LEU A 251 -11.11 -4.77 -8.92
C LEU A 251 -11.11 -5.63 -10.17
N ARG A 252 -10.95 -6.95 -10.04
CA ARG A 252 -11.05 -7.88 -11.18
C ARG A 252 -12.45 -7.91 -11.80
N ALA A 253 -13.50 -7.87 -10.99
CA ALA A 253 -14.89 -7.92 -11.44
C ALA A 253 -15.41 -6.58 -11.99
N SER A 254 -14.72 -5.47 -11.70
CA SER A 254 -15.12 -4.11 -12.12
C SER A 254 -15.12 -3.89 -13.64
N GLY A 255 -14.46 -4.75 -14.42
CA GLY A 255 -14.28 -4.55 -15.86
C GLY A 255 -13.29 -3.43 -16.22
N LEU A 256 -12.59 -2.87 -15.23
CA LEU A 256 -11.62 -1.80 -15.44
C LEU A 256 -10.30 -2.29 -16.06
N PHE A 257 -9.99 -3.58 -15.98
CA PHE A 257 -8.72 -4.16 -16.40
C PHE A 257 -8.94 -5.45 -17.19
N ASP A 258 -8.10 -5.68 -18.20
CA ASP A 258 -8.11 -6.89 -19.01
C ASP A 258 -7.62 -8.10 -18.21
N ALA A 259 -6.63 -7.87 -17.34
CA ALA A 259 -6.08 -8.89 -16.45
C ALA A 259 -5.58 -8.26 -15.14
N VAL A 260 -5.70 -9.03 -14.06
CA VAL A 260 -5.22 -8.66 -12.72
C VAL A 260 -4.22 -9.71 -12.24
N TRP A 261 -3.05 -9.25 -11.80
CA TRP A 261 -2.00 -10.03 -11.19
C TRP A 261 -1.81 -9.61 -9.72
N VAL A 262 -1.79 -10.59 -8.84
CA VAL A 262 -1.40 -10.41 -7.44
C VAL A 262 -0.29 -11.43 -7.20
N PRO A 263 0.97 -11.02 -6.94
CA PRO A 263 2.03 -11.97 -6.66
C PRO A 263 1.69 -12.74 -5.36
N PRO A 264 2.25 -13.95 -5.15
CA PRO A 264 1.99 -14.72 -3.92
C PRO A 264 2.60 -14.09 -2.65
N PHE A 265 3.39 -13.02 -2.82
CA PHE A 265 4.06 -12.25 -1.77
C PHE A 265 3.70 -10.75 -1.87
N PRO A 266 2.41 -10.36 -1.88
CA PRO A 266 2.07 -8.97 -2.16
C PRO A 266 2.52 -8.04 -1.01
N ASN A 267 2.74 -8.55 0.19
CA ASN A 267 3.26 -7.81 1.34
C ASN A 267 4.80 -7.87 1.43
N ASP A 268 5.35 -7.36 2.53
CA ASP A 268 6.80 -7.26 2.77
C ASP A 268 7.58 -8.59 2.75
N SER A 269 6.90 -9.74 2.70
CA SER A 269 7.57 -11.02 2.42
C SER A 269 8.24 -11.05 1.04
N GLY A 270 7.79 -10.19 0.11
CA GLY A 270 8.39 -10.00 -1.22
C GLY A 270 9.59 -9.06 -1.25
N ALA A 271 10.00 -8.44 -0.14
CA ALA A 271 10.98 -7.36 -0.13
C ALA A 271 12.34 -7.74 -0.74
N ALA A 272 12.82 -8.96 -0.49
CA ALA A 272 14.09 -9.45 -1.06
C ALA A 272 14.01 -9.59 -2.60
N ILE A 273 12.89 -10.12 -3.11
CA ILE A 273 12.63 -10.21 -4.55
C ILE A 273 12.54 -8.80 -5.14
N GLY A 274 11.81 -7.91 -4.46
CA GLY A 274 11.69 -6.50 -4.83
C GLY A 274 13.04 -5.81 -4.96
N ALA A 275 13.91 -5.93 -3.96
CA ALA A 275 15.24 -5.33 -3.99
C ALA A 275 16.09 -5.84 -5.17
N ALA A 276 16.05 -7.15 -5.45
CA ALA A 276 16.77 -7.73 -6.59
C ALA A 276 16.20 -7.24 -7.93
N CYS A 277 14.87 -7.25 -8.08
CA CYS A 277 14.19 -6.75 -9.28
C CYS A 277 14.44 -5.25 -9.50
N SER A 278 14.47 -4.42 -8.45
CA SER A 278 14.80 -3.00 -8.53
C SER A 278 16.22 -2.78 -9.05
N ALA A 279 17.20 -3.55 -8.56
CA ALA A 279 18.57 -3.46 -9.03
C ALA A 279 18.70 -3.84 -10.51
N MET A 280 18.05 -4.94 -10.92
CA MET A 280 18.02 -5.35 -12.33
C MET A 280 17.35 -4.29 -13.22
N ALA A 281 16.22 -3.74 -12.77
CA ALA A 281 15.47 -2.74 -13.50
C ALA A 281 16.24 -1.41 -13.63
N ALA A 282 16.94 -0.99 -12.57
CA ALA A 282 17.78 0.20 -12.62
C ALA A 282 18.93 0.09 -13.63
N ASP A 283 19.51 -1.11 -13.79
CA ASP A 283 20.63 -1.33 -14.71
C ASP A 283 20.19 -1.55 -16.17
N ARG A 284 19.02 -2.16 -16.40
CA ARG A 284 18.63 -2.68 -17.74
C ARG A 284 17.20 -2.34 -18.18
N GLY A 285 16.43 -1.64 -17.36
CA GLY A 285 14.99 -1.55 -17.50
C GLY A 285 14.27 -2.84 -17.08
N PHE A 286 12.94 -2.83 -17.14
CA PHE A 286 12.14 -3.99 -16.79
C PHE A 286 12.16 -5.03 -17.94
N VAL A 287 13.07 -5.99 -17.84
CA VAL A 287 13.26 -7.08 -18.79
C VAL A 287 12.75 -8.43 -18.25
N PRO A 288 12.22 -9.33 -19.10
CA PRO A 288 11.75 -10.66 -18.70
C PRO A 288 12.86 -11.59 -18.18
#